data_AF-A0A0P1E297-F1
#
_entry.id   AF-A0A0P1E297-F1
#
_cell.length_a   1.000
_cell.length_b   1.000
_cell.length_c   1.000
_cell.angle_alpha   90.00
_cell.angle_beta   90.00
_cell.angle_gamma   90.00
#
_symmetry.space_group_name_H-M   'P 1'
#
loop_
_entity.id
_entity.type
_entity.pdbx_description
1 polymer ?
#
loop_
_entity_poly.entity_id
_entity_poly.type
_entity_poly.pdbx_seq_one_letter_code
_entity_poly.pdbx_strand_id
1 'polypeptide(L)' 'MLQDKKSETDAERRKALLRRLLSDLSRSNPELYYQSTSQVSRLLKDHISDGKSLNGEDRKLMEPLTCRDLEVLLSLH' A
#
# COMPACT_ATOMS: atom_id res chain seq x y z
N MET A 1 1.69 5.49 25.80
CA MET A 1 2.38 4.18 25.90
C MET A 1 1.68 3.02 25.20
N LEU A 2 0.37 2.77 25.35
CA LEU A 2 -0.31 1.70 24.58
C LEU A 2 -0.67 2.13 23.15
N GLN A 3 -1.03 3.40 22.94
CA GLN A 3 -1.33 3.97 21.62
C GLN A 3 -0.10 4.02 20.72
N ASP A 4 1.06 4.43 21.25
CA ASP A 4 2.30 4.56 20.48
C ASP A 4 2.76 3.22 19.89
N LYS A 5 2.66 2.14 20.67
CA LYS A 5 2.97 0.78 20.22
C LYS A 5 2.04 0.30 19.12
N LYS A 6 0.74 0.65 19.19
CA LYS A 6 -0.25 0.27 18.18
C LYS A 6 0.01 1.00 16.86
N SER A 7 0.29 2.31 16.90
CA SER A 7 0.61 3.08 15.69
C SER A 7 1.88 2.61 14.99
N GLU A 8 2.90 2.21 15.76
CA GLU A 8 4.14 1.64 15.20
C GLU A 8 3.88 0.28 14.54
N THR A 9 3.07 -0.57 15.19
CA THR A 9 2.65 -1.86 14.64
C THR A 9 1.83 -1.70 13.35
N ASP A 10 0.92 -0.72 13.32
CA ASP A 10 0.10 -0.42 12.14
C ASP A 10 0.94 0.12 10.98
N ALA A 11 1.96 0.94 11.27
CA ALA A 11 2.88 1.46 10.26
C ALA A 11 3.72 0.33 9.62
N GLU A 12 4.26 -0.57 10.42
CA GLU A 12 5.01 -1.72 9.91
C GLU A 12 4.10 -2.69 9.12
N ARG A 13 2.88 -2.92 9.60
CA ARG A 13 1.88 -3.73 8.87
C ARG A 13 1.51 -3.09 7.53
N ARG A 14 1.35 -1.77 7.46
CA ARG A 14 1.13 -1.03 6.20
C ARG A 14 2.28 -1.20 5.22
N LYS A 15 3.53 -1.07 5.68
CA LYS A 15 4.72 -1.29 4.83
C LYS A 15 4.76 -2.71 4.27
N ALA A 16 4.52 -3.71 5.12
CA ALA A 16 4.50 -5.11 4.70
C ALA A 16 3.40 -5.38 3.65
N LEU A 17 2.19 -4.86 3.89
CA LEU A 17 1.08 -4.96 2.93
C LEU A 17 1.40 -4.24 1.61
N LEU A 18 1.93 -3.03 1.68
CA LEU A 18 2.30 -2.25 0.48
C LEU A 18 3.32 -3.01 -0.38
N ARG A 19 4.36 -3.60 0.24
CA ARG A 19 5.35 -4.44 -0.47
C ARG A 19 4.71 -5.65 -1.14
N ARG A 20 3.79 -6.33 -0.45
CA ARG A 20 3.05 -7.47 -1.01
C ARG A 20 2.23 -7.05 -2.23
N LEU A 21 1.41 -6.00 -2.08
CA LEU A 21 0.54 -5.50 -3.16
C LEU A 21 1.36 -4.99 -4.35
N LEU A 22 2.49 -4.33 -4.11
CA LEU A 22 3.40 -3.88 -5.16
C LEU A 22 3.99 -5.08 -5.93
N SER A 23 4.37 -6.15 -5.22
CA SER A 23 4.84 -7.38 -5.85
C SER A 23 3.75 -8.09 -6.66
N ASP A 24 2.50 -8.05 -6.23
CA ASP A 24 1.38 -8.64 -6.97
C ASP A 24 1.06 -7.82 -8.23
N LEU A 25 1.10 -6.50 -8.11
CA LEU A 25 0.94 -5.58 -9.24
C LEU A 25 2.06 -5.71 -10.26
N SER A 26 3.33 -5.85 -9.83
CA SER A 26 4.47 -5.98 -10.74
C SER A 26 4.46 -7.30 -11.52
N ARG A 27 3.95 -8.38 -10.92
CA ARG A 27 3.73 -9.66 -11.61
C ARG A 27 2.68 -9.56 -12.71
N SER A 28 1.64 -8.77 -12.47
CA SER A 28 0.53 -8.59 -13.42
C SER A 28 0.79 -7.48 -14.45
N ASN A 29 1.69 -6.55 -14.14
CA ASN A 29 2.03 -5.39 -14.95
C ASN A 29 3.55 -5.21 -15.00
N PRO A 30 4.26 -5.87 -15.93
CA PRO A 30 5.72 -5.75 -16.05
C PRO A 30 6.20 -4.31 -16.29
N GLU A 31 5.36 -3.47 -16.89
CA GLU A 31 5.67 -2.06 -17.17
C GLU A 31 5.69 -1.17 -15.92
N LEU A 32 5.19 -1.68 -14.78
CA LEU A 32 5.13 -0.94 -13.51
C LEU A 32 6.50 -0.41 -13.07
N TYR A 33 7.58 -1.13 -13.40
CA TYR A 33 8.96 -0.73 -13.09
C TYR A 33 9.37 0.59 -13.74
N TYR A 34 8.76 0.95 -14.87
CA TYR A 34 9.06 2.18 -15.62
C TYR A 34 8.06 3.31 -15.33
N GLN A 35 7.07 3.07 -14.48
CA GLN A 35 6.05 4.05 -14.15
C GLN A 35 6.56 5.00 -13.06
N SER A 36 6.03 6.22 -13.09
CA SER A 36 6.27 7.18 -12.01
C SER A 36 5.63 6.71 -10.71
N THR A 37 6.20 7.10 -9.56
CA THR A 37 5.65 6.77 -8.23
C THR A 37 4.19 7.21 -8.08
N SER A 38 3.78 8.30 -8.73
CA SER A 38 2.39 8.79 -8.73
C SER A 38 1.44 7.91 -9.56
N GLN A 39 1.91 7.32 -10.66
CA GLN A 39 1.13 6.32 -11.40
C GLN A 39 1.02 5.02 -10.61
N VAL A 40 2.12 4.57 -10.00
CA VAL A 40 2.13 3.37 -9.16
C VAL A 40 1.21 3.55 -7.94
N SER A 41 1.22 4.72 -7.30
CA SER A 41 0.34 5.00 -6.16
C SER A 41 -1.14 4.99 -6.53
N ARG A 42 -1.51 5.50 -7.71
CA ARG A 42 -2.89 5.43 -8.23
C ARG A 42 -3.31 3.99 -8.51
N LEU A 43 -2.48 3.20 -9.19
CA LEU A 43 -2.76 1.78 -9.46
C LEU A 43 -2.91 0.98 -8.17
N LEU A 44 -2.07 1.24 -7.18
CA LEU A 44 -2.20 0.64 -5.84
C LEU A 44 -3.49 1.05 -5.17
N LYS A 45 -3.89 2.33 -5.25
CA LYS A 45 -5.14 2.80 -4.66
C LYS A 45 -6.34 2.08 -5.26
N ASP A 46 -6.38 1.96 -6.58
CA ASP A 46 -7.44 1.25 -7.29
C ASP A 46 -7.46 -0.24 -6.90
N HIS A 47 -6.29 -0.88 -6.79
CA HIS A 47 -6.18 -2.27 -6.38
C HIS A 47 -6.64 -2.50 -4.92
N ILE A 48 -6.33 -1.58 -4.00
CA ILE A 48 -6.80 -1.61 -2.61
C ILE A 48 -8.34 -1.45 -2.57
N SER A 49 -8.89 -0.54 -3.40
CA SER A 49 -10.32 -0.28 -3.48
C SER A 49 -11.13 -1.43 -4.08
N ASP A 50 -10.60 -2.13 -5.09
CA ASP A 50 -11.20 -3.35 -5.65
C ASP A 50 -11.26 -4.48 -4.61
N GLY A 51 -10.35 -4.46 -3.63
CA GLY A 51 -10.45 -5.23 -2.39
C GLY A 51 -10.31 -6.75 -2.53
N LYS A 52 -10.07 -7.27 -3.74
CA LYS A 52 -9.99 -8.71 -4.01
C LYS A 52 -8.80 -9.41 -3.34
N SER A 53 -7.73 -8.69 -3.02
CA SER A 53 -6.48 -9.21 -2.46
C SER A 53 -6.27 -8.91 -0.97
N LEU A 54 -7.24 -8.27 -0.31
CA LEU A 54 -7.15 -7.84 1.09
C LEU A 54 -8.25 -8.47 1.93
N ASN A 55 -7.89 -8.97 3.12
CA ASN A 55 -8.88 -9.33 4.14
C ASN A 55 -9.47 -8.05 4.76
N GLY A 56 -10.54 -8.20 5.55
CA GLY A 56 -11.26 -7.05 6.13
C GLY A 56 -10.42 -6.16 7.05
N GLU A 57 -9.42 -6.69 7.75
CA GLU A 57 -8.54 -5.87 8.60
C GLU A 57 -7.50 -5.11 7.78
N ASP A 58 -6.85 -5.79 6.83
CA ASP A 58 -5.85 -5.19 5.96
C ASP A 58 -6.49 -4.10 5.08
N ARG A 59 -7.73 -4.32 4.62
CA ARG A 59 -8.51 -3.31 3.92
C ARG A 59 -8.74 -2.09 4.81
N LYS A 60 -9.25 -2.26 6.03
CA LYS A 60 -9.47 -1.14 6.97
C LYS A 60 -8.19 -0.35 7.27
N LEU A 61 -7.05 -1.02 7.25
CA LEU A 61 -5.76 -0.40 7.52
C LEU A 61 -5.23 0.42 6.34
N MET A 62 -5.51 -0.01 5.11
CA MET A 62 -5.00 0.57 3.85
C MET A 62 -5.99 1.53 3.17
N GLU A 63 -7.29 1.32 3.31
CA GLU A 63 -8.37 2.12 2.68
C GLU A 63 -8.30 3.62 3.03
N PRO A 64 -7.93 4.04 4.26
CA PRO A 64 -7.78 5.46 4.59
C PRO A 64 -6.60 6.15 3.90
N LEU A 65 -5.62 5.40 3.38
CA LEU A 65 -4.42 5.99 2.78
C LEU A 65 -4.78 6.69 1.46
N THR A 66 -4.36 7.93 1.33
CA THR A 66 -4.49 8.70 0.09
C THR A 66 -3.40 8.28 -0.91
N CYS A 67 -3.55 8.66 -2.19
CA CYS A 67 -2.46 8.48 -3.16
C CYS A 67 -1.17 9.16 -2.69
N ARG A 68 -1.28 10.31 -2.01
CA ARG A 68 -0.13 11.02 -1.46
C ARG A 68 0.55 10.23 -0.34
N ASP A 69 -0.22 9.62 0.56
CA ASP A 69 0.34 8.76 1.61
C ASP A 69 1.05 7.55 1.01
N LEU A 70 0.45 6.94 -0.02
CA LEU A 70 1.05 5.82 -0.74
C LEU A 70 2.34 6.24 -1.45
N GLU A 71 2.39 7.41 -2.10
CA GLU A 71 3.63 7.95 -2.68
C GLU A 71 4.73 8.12 -1.64
N VAL A 72 4.41 8.70 -0.48
CA VAL A 72 5.37 8.87 0.61
C VAL A 72 5.89 7.51 1.07
N LEU A 73 5.00 6.55 1.30
CA LEU A 73 5.38 5.19 1.72
C LEU A 73 6.23 4.46 0.67
N LEU A 74 5.95 4.66 -0.62
CA LEU A 74 6.75 4.13 -1.73
C LEU A 74 8.12 4.80 -1.84
N SER A 75 8.24 6.06 -1.46
CA SER A 75 9.48 6.84 -1.56
C SER A 75 10.43 6.63 -0.37
N LEU A 76 9.93 6.08 0.73
CA LEU A 76 10.69 5.79 1.96
C LEU A 76 11.26 4.35 1.96
N HIS A 77 11.21 3.65 0.83
CA HIS A 77 11.70 2.29 0.62
C HIS A 77 12.60 2.21 -0.60
#